data_AF-A0A5M6CAL1-F1
#
_entry.id   AF-A0A5M6CAL1-F1
#
_cell.length_a   1.000
_cell.length_b   1.000
_cell.length_c   1.000
_cell.angle_alpha   90.00
_cell.angle_beta   90.00
_cell.angle_gamma   90.00
#
_symmetry.space_group_name_H-M   'P 1'
#
loop_
_entity.id
_entity.type
_entity.pdbx_description
1 polymer ?
#
loop_
_entity_poly.entity_id
_entity_poly.type
_entity_poly.pdbx_seq_one_letter_code
_entity_poly.pdbx_strand_id
1 'polypeptide(L)'
;MLTFHLSPIFKARGIEKPYTFLVKSGFTPHTATNILNNETRSLRLDHIELLCKALLCEPNDLLLWTPDNKDAYAPNLPLQQLRQSESDNDWQNTYAAMPYQKLKEVTKTIMQRENMKG
;
A
#
# COMPACT_ATOMS: atom_id res chain seq x y z
N MET A 1 -17.56 -0.16 -5.79
CA MET A 1 -17.19 0.82 -4.73
C MET A 1 -15.66 0.99 -4.54
N LEU A 2 -15.20 2.22 -4.26
CA LEU A 2 -13.81 2.52 -3.82
C LEU A 2 -13.69 2.45 -2.29
N THR A 3 -12.57 1.92 -1.78
CA THR A 3 -12.25 1.83 -0.34
C THR A 3 -10.78 2.07 -0.06
N PHE A 4 -10.41 2.39 1.18
CA PHE A 4 -9.00 2.44 1.58
C PHE A 4 -8.37 1.05 1.59
N HIS A 5 -7.11 0.98 1.21
CA HIS A 5 -6.36 -0.26 1.12
C HIS A 5 -4.94 -0.15 1.69
N LEU A 6 -4.84 0.33 2.93
CA LEU A 6 -3.54 0.62 3.55
C LEU A 6 -2.85 -0.58 4.19
N SER A 7 -3.61 -1.64 4.52
CA SER A 7 -3.06 -2.81 5.24
C SER A 7 -1.86 -3.46 4.52
N PRO A 8 -1.90 -3.72 3.20
CA PRO A 8 -0.74 -4.29 2.51
C PRO A 8 0.47 -3.36 2.53
N ILE A 9 0.26 -2.05 2.44
CA ILE A 9 1.35 -1.06 2.47
C ILE A 9 2.04 -1.09 3.84
N PHE A 10 1.27 -1.12 4.94
CA PHE A 10 1.85 -1.24 6.27
C PHE A 10 2.70 -2.51 6.42
N LYS A 11 2.19 -3.65 5.95
CA LYS A 11 2.94 -4.92 5.95
C LYS A 11 4.22 -4.82 5.11
N ALA A 12 4.12 -4.29 3.89
CA ALA A 12 5.24 -4.14 2.97
C ALA A 12 6.37 -3.27 3.54
N ARG A 13 6.01 -2.27 4.36
CA ARG A 13 6.97 -1.37 5.00
C ARG A 13 7.44 -1.85 6.38
N GLY A 14 7.04 -3.04 6.83
CA GLY A 14 7.39 -3.56 8.16
C GLY A 14 6.78 -2.76 9.31
N ILE A 15 5.63 -2.12 9.11
CA ILE A 15 4.95 -1.31 10.12
C ILE A 15 4.03 -2.21 10.95
N GLU A 16 4.54 -2.65 12.11
CA GLU A 16 3.80 -3.53 13.03
C GLU A 16 2.70 -2.82 13.84
N LYS A 17 2.84 -1.51 14.05
CA LYS A 17 1.88 -0.70 14.83
C LYS A 17 1.29 0.44 13.99
N PRO A 18 0.37 0.14 13.04
CA PRO A 18 -0.18 1.14 12.13
C PRO A 18 -0.79 2.36 12.83
N TYR A 19 -1.52 2.15 13.94
CA TYR A 19 -2.12 3.25 14.70
C TYR A 19 -1.06 4.22 15.23
N THR A 20 -0.04 3.68 15.93
CA THR A 20 1.06 4.49 16.46
C THR A 20 1.83 5.17 15.34
N PHE A 21 2.04 4.49 14.22
CA PHE A 21 2.68 5.06 13.04
C PHE A 21 1.90 6.28 12.52
N LEU A 22 0.60 6.14 12.27
CA LEU A 22 -0.24 7.23 11.78
C LEU A 22 -0.25 8.44 12.73
N VAL A 23 -0.40 8.20 14.04
CA VAL A 23 -0.36 9.31 15.02
C VAL A 23 0.99 10.02 15.00
N LYS A 24 2.10 9.29 14.93
CA LYS A 24 3.45 9.87 14.81
C LYS A 24 3.67 10.60 13.48
N SER A 25 2.99 10.18 12.43
CA SER A 25 2.99 10.83 11.11
C SER A 25 2.11 12.10 11.08
N GLY A 26 1.40 12.45 12.16
CA GLY A 26 0.63 13.69 12.26
C GLY A 26 -0.88 13.54 12.16
N PHE A 27 -1.40 12.31 12.09
CA PHE A 27 -2.85 12.08 12.18
C PHE A 27 -3.36 12.23 13.61
N THR A 28 -4.56 12.77 13.77
CA THR A 28 -5.23 12.74 15.07
C THR A 28 -5.56 11.29 15.45
N PRO A 29 -5.64 10.95 16.76
CA PRO A 29 -6.11 9.65 17.22
C PRO A 29 -7.40 9.18 16.56
N HIS A 30 -8.38 10.07 16.44
CA HIS A 30 -9.67 9.77 15.83
C HIS A 30 -9.53 9.44 14.33
N THR A 31 -8.80 10.28 13.59
CA THR A 31 -8.54 10.04 12.16
C THR A 31 -7.77 8.74 11.94
N ALA A 32 -6.75 8.46 12.76
CA ALA A 32 -5.97 7.23 12.67
C ALA A 32 -6.86 5.98 12.87
N THR A 33 -7.75 5.98 13.86
CA THR A 33 -8.72 4.89 14.06
C THR A 33 -9.64 4.71 12.86
N ASN A 34 -10.24 5.79 12.36
CA ASN A 34 -11.18 5.72 11.23
C ASN A 34 -10.50 5.19 9.95
N ILE A 35 -9.25 5.61 9.71
CA ILE A 35 -8.43 5.14 8.59
C ILE A 35 -8.19 3.63 8.70
N LEU A 36 -7.83 3.13 9.89
CA LEU A 36 -7.54 1.71 10.10
C LEU A 36 -8.78 0.83 10.04
N ASN A 37 -9.92 1.34 10.50
CA ASN A 37 -11.18 0.62 10.47
C ASN A 37 -11.87 0.68 9.08
N ASN A 38 -11.27 1.39 8.10
CA ASN A 38 -11.86 1.63 6.78
C ASN A 38 -13.26 2.29 6.86
N GLU A 39 -13.50 3.07 7.92
CA GLU A 39 -14.77 3.78 8.17
C GLU A 39 -14.80 5.14 7.46
N THR A 40 -13.64 5.60 6.98
CA THR A 40 -13.51 6.84 6.23
C THR A 40 -14.12 6.70 4.84
N ARG A 41 -15.33 7.25 4.66
CA ARG A 41 -16.03 7.34 3.36
C ARG A 41 -15.60 8.53 2.50
N SER A 42 -14.79 9.44 3.05
CA SER A 42 -14.32 10.65 2.36
C SER A 42 -12.82 10.83 2.51
N LEU A 43 -12.12 11.01 1.40
CA LEU A 43 -10.70 11.29 1.39
C LEU A 43 -10.48 12.80 1.40
N ARG A 44 -9.92 13.32 2.48
CA ARG A 44 -9.36 14.68 2.44
C ARG A 44 -8.00 14.63 1.74
N LEU A 45 -7.75 15.59 0.84
CA LEU A 45 -6.52 15.62 0.03
C LEU A 45 -5.26 15.78 0.90
N ASP A 46 -5.37 16.55 2.00
CA ASP A 46 -4.29 16.70 2.98
C ASP A 46 -3.92 15.37 3.64
N HIS A 47 -4.90 14.52 3.95
CA HIS A 47 -4.66 13.18 4.49
C HIS A 47 -4.03 12.25 3.46
N ILE A 48 -4.46 12.31 2.19
CA ILE A 48 -3.84 11.54 1.10
C ILE A 48 -2.37 11.91 0.98
N GLU A 49 -2.08 13.21 0.86
CA GLU A 49 -0.70 13.70 0.73
C GLU A 49 0.17 13.28 1.92
N LEU A 50 -0.38 13.38 3.14
CA LEU A 50 0.33 12.96 4.35
C LEU A 50 0.60 11.45 4.37
N LEU A 51 -0.38 10.62 3.97
CA LEU A 51 -0.20 9.17 3.83
C LEU A 51 0.90 8.85 2.82
N CYS A 52 0.84 9.44 1.63
CA CYS A 52 1.81 9.21 0.56
C CYS A 52 3.23 9.60 0.99
N LYS A 53 3.39 10.73 1.70
CA LYS A 53 4.68 11.15 2.26
C LYS A 53 5.19 10.17 3.32
N ALA A 54 4.32 9.72 4.22
CA ALA A 54 4.70 8.79 5.29
C ALA A 54 5.01 7.38 4.78
N LEU A 55 4.27 6.92 3.76
CA LEU A 55 4.32 5.55 3.25
C LEU A 55 5.12 5.41 1.96
N LEU A 56 5.68 6.50 1.41
CA LEU A 56 6.38 6.55 0.12
C LEU A 56 5.61 5.79 -0.97
N CYS A 57 4.37 6.21 -1.21
CA CYS A 57 3.46 5.63 -2.19
C CYS A 57 2.72 6.72 -2.97
N GLU A 58 1.97 6.33 -3.98
CA GLU A 58 1.09 7.20 -4.76
C GLU A 58 -0.35 7.15 -4.24
N PRO A 59 -1.19 8.16 -4.56
CA PRO A 59 -2.60 8.15 -4.16
C PRO A 59 -3.37 6.89 -4.59
N ASN A 60 -3.05 6.34 -5.76
CA ASN A 60 -3.68 5.13 -6.28
C ASN A 60 -3.36 3.88 -5.44
N ASP A 61 -2.17 3.84 -4.81
CA ASP A 61 -1.79 2.72 -3.93
C ASP A 61 -2.68 2.65 -2.68
N LEU A 62 -3.26 3.78 -2.27
CA LEU A 62 -4.12 3.86 -1.09
C LEU A 62 -5.54 3.30 -1.32
N LEU A 63 -5.90 3.02 -2.58
CA LEU A 63 -7.28 2.77 -2.99
C LEU A 63 -7.46 1.37 -3.57
N LEU A 64 -8.60 0.77 -3.23
CA LEU A 64 -9.08 -0.47 -3.83
C LEU A 64 -10.44 -0.23 -4.47
N TRP A 65 -10.60 -0.66 -5.72
CA TRP A 65 -11.89 -0.70 -6.39
C TRP A 65 -12.46 -2.13 -6.39
N THR A 66 -13.67 -2.28 -5.85
CA THR A 66 -14.46 -3.51 -5.91
C THR A 66 -15.64 -3.27 -6.85
N PRO A 67 -15.85 -4.04 -7.92
CA PRO A 67 -17.03 -3.89 -8.78
C PRO A 67 -18.31 -4.22 -8.00
N ASP A 68 -19.39 -3.49 -8.23
CA ASP A 68 -20.68 -3.85 -7.63
C ASP A 68 -21.33 -4.95 -8.50
N ASN A 69 -21.88 -5.99 -7.87
CA ASN A 69 -22.40 -7.19 -8.55
C ASN A 69 -23.61 -6.95 -9.50
N LYS A 70 -24.04 -5.70 -9.66
CA LYS A 70 -25.26 -5.33 -10.39
C LYS A 70 -24.99 -4.77 -11.79
N ASP A 71 -23.76 -4.38 -12.09
CA ASP A 71 -23.43 -3.71 -13.35
C ASP A 71 -22.49 -4.58 -14.21
N ALA A 72 -22.77 -4.63 -15.51
CA ALA A 72 -21.79 -5.08 -16.50
C ALA A 72 -20.82 -3.93 -16.78
N TYR A 73 -19.58 -4.03 -16.27
CA TYR A 73 -18.54 -3.04 -16.54
C TYR A 73 -17.81 -3.34 -17.85
N ALA A 74 -17.42 -2.28 -18.58
CA ALA A 74 -16.60 -2.44 -19.77
C ALA A 74 -15.26 -3.14 -19.42
N PRO A 75 -14.78 -4.09 -20.25
CA PRO A 75 -13.54 -4.82 -20.00
C PRO A 75 -12.29 -3.94 -19.87
N ASN A 76 -12.31 -2.74 -20.45
CA ASN A 76 -11.21 -1.77 -20.45
C ASN A 76 -11.44 -0.59 -19.49
N LEU A 77 -12.34 -0.71 -18.53
CA LEU A 77 -12.60 0.34 -17.55
C LEU A 77 -11.32 0.66 -16.76
N PRO A 78 -10.83 1.91 -16.72
CA PRO A 78 -9.57 2.25 -16.03
C PRO A 78 -9.54 1.88 -14.55
N LEU A 79 -10.69 1.90 -13.86
CA LEU A 79 -10.80 1.49 -12.45
C LEU A 79 -10.39 0.03 -12.19
N GLN A 80 -10.36 -0.82 -13.22
CA GLN A 80 -9.85 -2.18 -13.08
C GLN A 80 -8.38 -2.22 -12.64
N GLN A 81 -7.60 -1.16 -12.90
CA GLN A 81 -6.21 -1.03 -12.43
C GLN A 81 -6.11 -0.91 -10.90
N LEU A 82 -7.19 -0.48 -10.24
CA LEU A 82 -7.26 -0.36 -8.77
C LEU A 82 -7.81 -1.64 -8.12
N ARG A 83 -8.02 -2.72 -8.87
CA ARG A 83 -8.34 -4.04 -8.30
C ARG A 83 -7.06 -4.65 -7.75
N GLN A 84 -7.17 -5.44 -6.70
CA GLN A 84 -6.03 -6.27 -6.26
C GLN A 84 -5.56 -7.13 -7.43
N SER A 85 -4.30 -6.96 -7.83
CA SER A 85 -3.60 -7.99 -8.59
C SER A 85 -3.39 -9.18 -7.65
N GLU A 86 -3.87 -10.36 -8.03
CA GLU A 86 -3.79 -11.64 -7.30
C GLU A 86 -2.38 -12.09 -6.89
N SER A 87 -1.34 -11.29 -7.13
CA SER A 87 -0.04 -11.55 -6.52
C SER A 87 -0.05 -11.11 -5.06
N ASP A 88 -0.72 -11.91 -4.21
CA ASP A 88 -0.23 -12.24 -2.88
C ASP A 88 1.18 -12.78 -3.04
N ASN A 89 2.11 -11.87 -3.33
CA ASN A 89 3.50 -12.19 -3.43
C ASN A 89 3.87 -12.54 -1.99
N ASP A 90 4.11 -13.81 -1.75
CA ASP A 90 4.72 -14.31 -0.52
C ASP A 90 6.19 -13.88 -0.43
N TRP A 91 6.51 -12.70 -0.96
CA TRP A 91 7.84 -12.13 -0.98
C TRP A 91 8.27 -11.90 0.45
N GLN A 92 7.40 -11.40 1.32
CA GLN A 92 7.73 -11.17 2.73
C GLN A 92 8.26 -12.43 3.40
N ASN A 93 7.55 -13.57 3.28
CA ASN A 93 8.05 -14.82 3.85
C ASN A 93 9.25 -15.37 3.07
N THR A 94 9.29 -15.19 1.75
CA THR A 94 10.44 -15.58 0.93
C THR A 94 11.72 -14.87 1.38
N TYR A 95 11.68 -13.55 1.58
CA TYR A 95 12.81 -12.76 2.06
C TYR A 95 13.12 -13.09 3.53
N ALA A 96 12.11 -13.27 4.39
CA ALA A 96 12.33 -13.63 5.79
C ALA A 96 13.00 -15.00 5.95
N ALA A 97 12.66 -15.97 5.10
CA ALA A 97 13.25 -17.32 5.11
C ALA A 97 14.59 -17.42 4.35
N MET A 98 15.01 -16.35 3.67
CA MET A 98 16.21 -16.38 2.83
C MET A 98 17.49 -16.31 3.67
N PRO A 99 18.53 -17.11 3.34
CA PRO A 99 19.84 -16.99 3.99
C PRO A 99 20.45 -15.60 3.84
N TYR A 100 21.13 -15.12 4.88
CA TYR A 100 21.74 -13.78 4.93
C TYR A 100 22.62 -13.42 3.72
N GLN A 101 23.40 -14.38 3.21
CA GLN A 101 24.25 -14.14 2.05
C GLN A 101 23.43 -13.91 0.77
N LYS A 102 22.34 -14.67 0.61
CA LYS A 102 21.45 -14.51 -0.53
C LYS A 102 20.66 -13.20 -0.45
N LEU A 103 20.26 -12.79 0.76
CA LEU A 103 19.67 -11.47 0.99
C LEU A 103 20.59 -10.34 0.54
N LYS A 104 21.88 -10.38 0.89
CA LYS A 104 22.87 -9.39 0.42
C LYS A 104 22.99 -9.34 -1.10
N GLU A 105 23.02 -10.50 -1.74
CA GLU A 105 23.14 -10.61 -3.20
C GLU A 105 21.93 -10.01 -3.92
N VAL A 106 20.72 -10.31 -3.44
CA VAL A 106 19.48 -9.76 -4.01
C VAL A 106 19.44 -8.24 -3.86
N THR A 107 19.75 -7.72 -2.67
CA THR A 107 19.80 -6.26 -2.43
C THR A 107 20.82 -5.58 -3.35
N LYS A 108 22.02 -6.15 -3.50
CA LYS A 108 23.05 -5.62 -4.40
C LYS A 108 22.56 -5.55 -5.85
N THR A 109 21.88 -6.59 -6.31
CA THR A 109 21.34 -6.68 -7.67
C THR A 109 20.27 -5.61 -7.93
N ILE A 110 19.39 -5.36 -6.95
CA ILE A 110 18.36 -4.31 -7.05
C ILE A 110 19.02 -2.93 -7.15
N MET A 111 19.95 -2.61 -6.25
CA MET A 111 20.64 -1.31 -6.24
C MET A 111 21.40 -1.03 -7.54
N GLN A 112 22.01 -2.06 -8.15
CA GLN A 112 22.71 -1.92 -9.42
C GLN A 112 21.77 -1.57 -10.59
N ARG A 113 20.55 -2.11 -10.60
CA ARG A 113 19.56 -1.84 -11.65
C ARG A 113 19.00 -0.43 -11.57
N GLU A 114 18.83 0.12 -10.38
CA GLU A 114 18.33 1.50 -10.22
C GLU A 114 19.37 2.52 -10.68
N ASN A 115 20.65 2.27 -10.39
CA ASN A 115 21.76 3.13 -10.82
C ASN A 115 22.03 3.12 -12.34
N MET A 116 21.45 2.18 -13.11
CA MET A 116 21.55 2.14 -14.58
C MET A 116 20.41 2.89 -15.28
N LYS A 117 19.44 3.44 -14.53
CA LYS A 117 18.33 4.23 -15.06
C LYS A 117 18.54 5.76 -14.94
N GLY A 118 19.66 6.19 -14.36
CA GLY A 118 20.11 7.59 -14.31
C GLY A 118 21.26 7.81 -15.27
#